data_AF-A0A7C5KSJ2-F1
#
_entry.id   AF-A0A7C5KSJ2-F1
#
_cell.length_a   1.000
_cell.length_b   1.000
_cell.length_c   1.000
_cell.angle_alpha   90.00
_cell.angle_beta   90.00
_cell.angle_gamma   90.00
#
_symmetry.space_group_name_H-M   'P 1'
#
loop_
_entity.id
_entity.type
_entity.pdbx_description
1 polymer ?
#
loop_
_entity_poly.entity_id
_entity_poly.type
_entity_poly.pdbx_seq_one_letter_code
_entity_poly.pdbx_strand_id
1 'polypeptide(L)'
;MSRFCDAVTKMEGLSADDCRRGMVALGTHSRKIHVNDSQQLSGSVNLDAALRDRFPNDPRWDYCIGYCMDGGEAAFWVEVHPAQTANVGEMLAKLAWLKAKIEAVPDLAALTNRATKPFCWVATGSISISQNSPQARRLATSGLQKPSKHLYLP
;
A
#
# COMPACT_ATOMS: atom_id res chain seq x y z
N MET A 1 11.70 -13.22 -11.95
CA MET A 1 10.97 -12.49 -10.89
C MET A 1 11.15 -11.00 -11.19
N SER A 2 10.16 -10.13 -10.92
CA SER A 2 10.30 -8.69 -11.21
C SER A 2 11.17 -8.02 -10.15
N ARG A 3 11.72 -6.83 -10.44
CA ARG A 3 12.54 -6.09 -9.46
C ARG A 3 11.72 -5.70 -8.23
N PHE A 4 10.42 -5.46 -8.39
CA PHE A 4 9.48 -5.31 -7.28
C PHE A 4 9.43 -6.55 -6.39
N CYS A 5 9.14 -7.73 -6.97
CA CYS A 5 9.07 -8.95 -6.19
C CYS A 5 10.42 -9.23 -5.49
N ASP A 6 11.55 -9.05 -6.18
CA ASP A 6 12.87 -9.23 -5.58
C ASP A 6 13.14 -8.27 -4.41
N ALA A 7 12.65 -7.03 -4.48
CA ALA A 7 12.84 -6.03 -3.44
C ALA A 7 11.91 -6.25 -2.25
N VAL A 8 10.62 -6.53 -2.48
CA VAL A 8 9.64 -6.69 -1.41
C VAL A 8 9.94 -7.92 -0.55
N THR A 9 10.47 -8.99 -1.12
CA THR A 9 10.83 -10.21 -0.39
C THR A 9 12.04 -10.05 0.53
N LYS A 10 12.76 -8.92 0.45
CA LYS A 10 13.83 -8.57 1.39
C LYS A 10 13.29 -7.95 2.69
N MET A 11 12.01 -7.57 2.72
CA MET A 11 11.37 -7.12 3.96
C MET A 11 11.28 -8.27 4.95
N GLU A 12 11.63 -8.01 6.21
CA GLU A 12 11.60 -9.03 7.27
C GLU A 12 10.21 -9.69 7.36
N GLY A 13 10.19 -11.03 7.31
CA GLY A 13 8.98 -11.83 7.41
C GLY A 13 8.30 -12.14 6.08
N LEU A 14 8.83 -11.65 4.95
CA LEU A 14 8.36 -12.01 3.61
C LEU A 14 9.29 -12.99 2.91
N SER A 15 8.74 -13.73 1.96
CA SER A 15 9.42 -14.73 1.13
C SER A 15 8.96 -14.63 -0.32
N ALA A 16 9.69 -15.27 -1.24
CA ALA A 16 9.36 -15.27 -2.67
C ALA A 16 7.92 -15.75 -2.97
N ASP A 17 7.39 -16.67 -2.15
CA ASP A 17 6.04 -17.23 -2.32
C ASP A 17 4.93 -16.22 -1.99
N ASP A 18 5.25 -15.14 -1.29
CA ASP A 18 4.30 -14.07 -0.95
C ASP A 18 4.04 -13.14 -2.14
N CYS A 19 4.96 -13.07 -3.11
CA CYS A 19 4.77 -12.26 -4.32
C CYS A 19 3.97 -13.02 -5.38
N ARG A 20 2.77 -12.52 -5.68
CA ARG A 20 1.88 -13.07 -6.70
C ARG A 20 1.90 -12.21 -7.95
N ARG A 21 1.75 -12.83 -9.12
CA ARG A 21 1.65 -12.11 -10.41
C ARG A 21 0.41 -11.21 -10.45
N GLY A 22 0.51 -10.03 -11.05
CA GLY A 22 -0.62 -9.11 -11.16
C GLY A 22 -1.16 -8.68 -9.79
N MET A 23 -2.47 -8.50 -9.67
CA MET A 23 -3.15 -8.16 -8.40
C MET A 23 -3.72 -9.38 -7.66
N VAL A 24 -3.24 -10.59 -7.93
CA VAL A 24 -3.80 -11.82 -7.36
C VAL A 24 -3.79 -11.82 -5.82
N ALA A 25 -2.77 -11.24 -5.19
CA ALA A 25 -2.66 -11.22 -3.72
C ALA A 25 -3.79 -10.42 -3.03
N LEU A 26 -4.46 -9.51 -3.77
CA LEU A 26 -5.54 -8.68 -3.24
C LEU A 26 -6.87 -9.44 -3.13
N GLY A 27 -7.01 -10.61 -3.77
CA GLY A 27 -8.27 -11.36 -3.79
C GLY A 27 -9.45 -10.49 -4.24
N THR A 28 -10.52 -10.46 -3.46
CA THR A 28 -11.73 -9.66 -3.74
C THR A 28 -11.51 -8.16 -3.71
N HIS A 29 -10.46 -7.68 -3.01
CA HIS A 29 -10.15 -6.25 -2.91
C HIS A 29 -9.62 -5.68 -4.22
N SER A 30 -9.14 -6.54 -5.14
CA SER A 30 -8.73 -6.14 -6.49
C SER A 30 -9.83 -5.39 -7.25
N ARG A 31 -11.11 -5.66 -6.98
CA ARG A 31 -12.27 -4.97 -7.59
C ARG A 31 -12.36 -3.48 -7.26
N LYS A 32 -11.64 -3.03 -6.22
CA LYS A 32 -11.55 -1.60 -5.86
C LYS A 32 -10.38 -0.89 -6.53
N ILE A 33 -9.53 -1.62 -7.24
CA ILE A 33 -8.33 -1.09 -7.88
C ILE A 33 -8.52 -1.12 -9.39
N HIS A 34 -8.39 0.03 -10.02
CA HIS A 34 -8.38 0.20 -11.46
C HIS A 34 -6.97 0.54 -11.89
N VAL A 35 -6.53 -0.06 -12.99
CA VAL A 35 -5.21 0.15 -13.58
C VAL A 35 -5.42 0.54 -15.03
N ASN A 36 -4.63 1.48 -15.56
CA ASN A 36 -4.79 1.87 -16.96
C ASN A 36 -4.34 0.73 -17.90
N ASP A 37 -3.23 0.07 -17.56
CA ASP A 37 -2.74 -1.08 -18.31
C ASP A 37 -2.37 -2.24 -17.37
N SER A 38 -3.17 -3.31 -17.41
CA SER A 38 -2.92 -4.51 -16.61
C SER A 38 -1.62 -5.23 -16.94
N GLN A 39 -1.02 -5.01 -18.13
CA GLN A 39 0.27 -5.60 -18.49
C GLN A 39 1.44 -4.96 -17.75
N GLN A 40 1.25 -3.75 -17.22
CA GLN A 40 2.24 -3.05 -16.42
C GLN A 40 2.28 -3.53 -14.97
N LEU A 41 1.31 -4.34 -14.53
CA LEU A 41 1.34 -4.96 -13.20
C LEU A 41 2.43 -6.03 -13.13
N SER A 42 3.41 -5.80 -12.28
CA SER A 42 4.56 -6.69 -12.14
C SER A 42 4.44 -7.67 -10.98
N GLY A 43 3.63 -7.36 -9.97
CA GLY A 43 3.32 -8.26 -8.87
C GLY A 43 2.46 -7.62 -7.78
N SER A 44 2.03 -8.43 -6.81
CA SER A 44 1.34 -7.98 -5.61
C SER A 44 1.65 -8.87 -4.41
N VAL A 45 1.57 -8.30 -3.21
CA VAL A 45 1.78 -8.98 -1.93
C VAL A 45 0.64 -8.63 -0.98
N ASN A 46 0.16 -9.61 -0.22
CA ASN A 46 -0.73 -9.41 0.93
C ASN A 46 0.13 -9.39 2.21
N LEU A 47 0.49 -8.17 2.61
CA LEU A 47 1.38 -7.92 3.75
C LEU A 47 0.70 -8.31 5.06
N ASP A 48 -0.59 -8.00 5.26
CA ASP A 48 -1.29 -8.32 6.51
C ASP A 48 -1.26 -9.83 6.77
N ALA A 49 -1.60 -10.63 5.75
CA ALA A 49 -1.61 -12.07 5.85
C ALA A 49 -0.21 -12.65 6.02
N ALA A 50 0.76 -12.24 5.19
CA ALA A 50 2.11 -12.77 5.23
C ALA A 50 2.84 -12.43 6.54
N LEU A 51 2.56 -11.26 7.13
CA LEU A 51 3.24 -10.77 8.32
C LEU A 51 2.48 -11.07 9.63
N ARG A 52 1.33 -11.74 9.55
CA ARG A 52 0.44 -11.98 10.69
C ARG A 52 1.09 -12.76 11.82
N ASP A 53 1.75 -13.87 11.49
CA ASP A 53 2.31 -14.74 12.51
C ASP A 53 3.58 -14.14 13.12
N ARG A 54 4.33 -13.37 12.33
CA ARG A 54 5.57 -12.74 12.76
C ARG A 54 5.35 -11.45 13.56
N PHE A 55 4.35 -10.67 13.19
CA PHE A 55 4.04 -9.36 13.78
C PHE A 55 2.55 -9.25 14.17
N PRO A 56 2.04 -10.12 15.07
CA PRO A 56 0.60 -10.24 15.31
C PRO A 56 -0.05 -8.96 15.86
N ASN A 57 0.68 -8.20 16.67
CA ASN A 57 0.19 -7.00 17.37
C ASN A 57 0.60 -5.68 16.69
N ASP A 58 1.36 -5.74 15.59
CA ASP A 58 1.79 -4.54 14.88
C ASP A 58 0.66 -3.97 14.03
N PRO A 59 0.64 -2.66 13.76
CA PRO A 59 -0.31 -2.01 12.86
C PRO A 59 0.08 -2.31 11.41
N ARG A 60 -0.05 -3.58 11.01
CA ARG A 60 0.29 -4.09 9.68
C ARG A 60 -0.51 -3.36 8.59
N TRP A 61 0.16 -3.17 7.46
CA TRP A 61 -0.43 -2.66 6.22
C TRP A 61 -1.02 -3.82 5.42
N ASP A 62 -2.04 -3.57 4.60
CA ASP A 62 -2.72 -4.67 3.89
C ASP A 62 -1.96 -5.17 2.65
N TYR A 63 -1.69 -4.30 1.67
CA TYR A 63 -1.19 -4.75 0.35
C TYR A 63 -0.06 -3.87 -0.21
N CYS A 64 0.73 -4.49 -1.09
CA CYS A 64 1.65 -3.80 -1.98
C CYS A 64 1.49 -4.28 -3.42
N ILE A 65 1.63 -3.38 -4.39
CA ILE A 65 1.51 -3.64 -5.82
C ILE A 65 2.72 -3.05 -6.54
N GLY A 66 3.36 -3.87 -7.37
CA GLY A 66 4.37 -3.44 -8.33
C GLY A 66 3.72 -3.02 -9.65
N TYR A 67 4.13 -1.86 -10.17
CA TYR A 67 3.63 -1.32 -11.43
C TYR A 67 4.77 -0.71 -12.24
N CYS A 68 4.89 -1.12 -13.50
CA CYS A 68 5.89 -0.62 -14.45
C CYS A 68 5.41 0.71 -15.05
N MET A 69 6.02 1.84 -14.67
CA MET A 69 5.74 3.14 -15.26
C MET A 69 6.81 3.53 -16.28
N ASP A 70 6.58 4.62 -17.02
CA ASP A 70 7.62 5.26 -17.83
C ASP A 70 8.85 5.59 -16.96
N GLY A 71 10.00 4.99 -17.31
CA GLY A 71 11.24 5.12 -16.55
C GLY A 71 11.50 4.02 -15.52
N GLY A 72 10.57 3.08 -15.31
CA GLY A 72 10.79 1.82 -14.60
C GLY A 72 9.71 1.46 -13.58
N GLU A 73 9.95 0.36 -12.87
CA GLU A 73 9.02 -0.18 -11.88
C GLU A 73 8.91 0.69 -10.62
N ALA A 74 7.71 0.79 -10.06
CA ALA A 74 7.40 1.49 -8.82
C ALA A 74 6.51 0.63 -7.91
N ALA A 75 6.51 0.95 -6.61
CA ALA A 75 5.72 0.28 -5.59
C ALA A 75 4.56 1.17 -5.10
N PHE A 76 3.35 0.64 -5.13
CA PHE A 76 2.14 1.25 -4.57
C PHE A 76 1.66 0.45 -3.35
N TRP A 77 1.44 1.13 -2.25
CA TRP A 77 1.02 0.56 -0.97
C TRP A 77 -0.44 0.84 -0.73
N VAL A 78 -1.25 -0.20 -0.58
CA VAL A 78 -2.72 -0.08 -0.53
C VAL A 78 -3.24 -0.61 0.79
N GLU A 79 -3.93 0.25 1.53
CA GLU A 79 -4.62 -0.08 2.78
C GLU A 79 -6.12 -0.02 2.56
N VAL A 80 -6.85 -1.11 2.85
CA VAL A 80 -8.30 -1.19 2.69
C VAL A 80 -8.97 -1.12 4.06
N HIS A 81 -9.24 0.10 4.52
CA HIS A 81 -9.66 0.37 5.90
C HIS A 81 -10.85 1.33 5.97
N PRO A 82 -11.76 1.23 6.98
CA PRO A 82 -12.83 2.19 7.20
C PRO A 82 -12.33 3.64 7.23
N ALA A 83 -12.99 4.54 6.48
CA ALA A 83 -12.55 5.92 6.30
C ALA A 83 -13.37 6.90 7.14
N GLN A 84 -13.39 6.69 8.46
CA GLN A 84 -14.04 7.60 9.41
C GLN A 84 -13.02 8.45 10.16
N THR A 85 -13.47 9.57 10.73
CA THR A 85 -12.59 10.48 11.48
C THR A 85 -11.87 9.78 12.65
N ALA A 86 -12.50 8.79 13.28
CA ALA A 86 -11.90 7.99 14.35
C ALA A 86 -10.74 7.10 13.87
N ASN A 87 -10.73 6.67 12.60
CA ASN A 87 -9.70 5.77 12.05
C ASN A 87 -8.40 6.49 11.70
N VAL A 88 -8.36 7.83 11.73
CA VAL A 88 -7.18 8.60 11.31
C VAL A 88 -5.97 8.31 12.19
N GLY A 89 -6.16 8.11 13.50
CA GLY A 89 -5.05 7.74 14.40
C GLY A 89 -4.43 6.40 14.02
N GLU A 90 -5.27 5.39 13.80
CA GLU A 90 -4.86 4.05 13.39
C GLU A 90 -4.14 4.06 12.03
N MET A 91 -4.68 4.77 11.05
CA MET A 91 -4.05 4.90 9.73
C MET A 91 -2.67 5.54 9.77
N LEU A 92 -2.47 6.54 10.63
CA LEU A 92 -1.15 7.17 10.79
C LEU A 92 -0.15 6.22 11.47
N ALA A 93 -0.61 5.40 12.43
CA ALA A 93 0.24 4.37 13.05
C ALA A 93 0.65 3.29 12.04
N LYS A 94 -0.31 2.79 11.25
CA LYS A 94 -0.05 1.85 10.15
C LYS A 94 0.95 2.40 9.14
N LEU A 95 0.79 3.68 8.75
CA LEU A 95 1.67 4.33 7.80
C LEU A 95 3.09 4.49 8.35
N ALA A 96 3.23 4.88 9.63
CA ALA A 96 4.53 5.02 10.27
C ALA A 96 5.26 3.68 10.34
N TRP A 97 4.56 2.60 10.72
CA TRP A 97 5.10 1.24 10.71
C TRP A 97 5.55 0.82 9.31
N LEU A 98 4.73 1.05 8.29
CA LEU A 98 5.06 0.69 6.91
C LEU A 98 6.32 1.45 6.43
N LYS A 99 6.39 2.76 6.68
CA LYS A 99 7.57 3.57 6.28
C LYS A 99 8.85 3.04 6.91
N ALA A 100 8.83 2.69 8.19
CA ALA A 100 9.98 2.10 8.87
C ALA A 100 10.42 0.77 8.22
N LYS A 101 9.47 -0.08 7.83
CA LYS A 101 9.77 -1.35 7.11
C LYS A 101 10.36 -1.09 5.71
N ILE A 102 9.89 -0.07 5.01
CA ILE A 102 10.40 0.32 3.68
C ILE A 102 11.82 0.89 3.80
N GLU A 103 12.07 1.78 4.76
CA GLU A 103 13.37 2.43 4.97
C GLU A 103 14.47 1.42 5.31
N ALA A 104 14.12 0.31 5.96
CA ALA A 104 15.04 -0.80 6.23
C ALA A 104 15.47 -1.57 4.97
N VAL A 105 14.83 -1.37 3.82
CA VAL A 105 15.09 -2.07 2.55
C VAL A 105 15.35 -1.05 1.42
N PRO A 106 16.61 -0.67 1.15
CA PRO A 106 16.94 0.43 0.22
C PRO A 106 16.35 0.29 -1.20
N ASP A 107 16.34 -0.92 -1.76
CA ASP A 107 15.77 -1.18 -3.09
C ASP A 107 14.26 -0.91 -3.13
N LEU A 108 13.56 -1.28 -2.06
CA LEU A 108 12.12 -1.09 -1.91
C LEU A 108 11.78 0.39 -1.66
N ALA A 109 12.60 1.09 -0.89
CA ALA A 109 12.51 2.53 -0.73
C ALA A 109 12.67 3.27 -2.07
N ALA A 110 13.64 2.85 -2.90
CA ALA A 110 13.84 3.41 -4.24
C ALA A 110 12.64 3.18 -5.17
N LEU A 111 12.03 1.98 -5.15
CA LEU A 111 10.79 1.69 -5.90
C LEU A 111 9.61 2.52 -5.40
N THR A 112 9.49 2.71 -4.08
CA THR A 112 8.43 3.51 -3.45
C THR A 112 8.54 4.98 -3.86
N ASN A 113 9.76 5.54 -3.85
CA ASN A 113 10.01 6.95 -4.17
C ASN A 113 9.81 7.30 -5.65
N ARG A 114 9.70 6.30 -6.53
CA ARG A 114 9.36 6.52 -7.96
C ARG A 114 7.91 6.88 -8.19
N ALA A 115 7.01 6.45 -7.30
CA ALA A 115 5.60 6.83 -7.37
C ALA A 115 5.38 8.15 -6.62
N THR A 116 4.67 9.10 -7.23
CA THR A 116 4.40 10.42 -6.61
C THR A 116 3.52 10.32 -5.37
N LYS A 117 2.62 9.35 -5.32
CA LYS A 117 1.67 9.13 -4.22
C LYS A 117 1.57 7.64 -3.89
N PRO A 118 2.62 7.04 -3.33
CA PRO A 118 2.72 5.59 -3.21
C PRO A 118 1.76 5.02 -2.15
N PHE A 119 1.42 5.81 -1.11
CA PHE A 119 0.59 5.35 0.00
C PHE A 119 -0.89 5.65 -0.24
N CYS A 120 -1.69 4.61 -0.43
CA CYS A 120 -3.07 4.67 -0.87
C CYS A 120 -4.02 4.14 0.21
N TRP A 121 -5.04 4.92 0.55
CA TRP A 121 -6.09 4.50 1.46
C TRP A 121 -7.40 4.27 0.70
N VAL A 122 -7.85 3.03 0.65
CA VAL A 122 -9.10 2.62 0.01
C VAL A 122 -10.16 2.35 1.07
N ALA A 123 -11.25 3.10 1.04
CA ALA A 123 -12.33 2.97 2.01
C ALA A 123 -13.08 1.64 1.85
N THR A 124 -13.33 0.94 2.96
CA THR A 124 -14.22 -0.24 2.96
C THR A 124 -15.66 0.13 2.62
N GLY A 125 -16.14 1.30 3.08
CA GLY A 125 -17.51 1.79 2.89
C GLY A 125 -17.60 3.29 2.60
N SER A 126 -18.46 3.99 3.35
CA SER A 126 -18.59 5.46 3.24
C SER A 126 -17.35 6.16 3.79
N ILE A 127 -17.10 7.37 3.30
CA ILE A 127 -16.01 8.24 3.75
C ILE A 127 -16.62 9.36 4.58
N SER A 128 -16.25 9.44 5.86
CA SER A 128 -16.75 10.42 6.83
C SER A 128 -15.61 11.17 7.50
N ILE A 129 -14.76 11.77 6.68
CA ILE A 129 -13.70 12.71 7.10
C ILE A 129 -13.99 14.06 6.47
N SER A 130 -14.43 15.02 7.27
CA SER A 130 -14.70 16.39 6.78
C SER A 130 -13.41 17.03 6.28
N GLN A 131 -13.45 17.65 5.09
CA GLN A 131 -12.27 18.23 4.43
C GLN A 131 -11.59 19.33 5.25
N ASN A 132 -12.36 20.02 6.11
CA ASN A 132 -11.86 21.12 6.93
C ASN A 132 -11.50 20.70 8.36
N SER A 133 -11.53 19.39 8.66
CA SER A 133 -11.21 18.91 10.01
C SER A 133 -9.70 18.95 10.29
N PRO A 134 -9.30 19.08 11.57
CA PRO A 134 -7.90 18.91 11.97
C PRO A 134 -7.32 17.57 11.50
N GLN A 135 -8.14 16.51 11.45
CA GLN A 135 -7.75 15.18 10.99
C GLN A 135 -7.42 15.17 9.50
N ALA A 136 -8.21 15.84 8.66
CA ALA A 136 -7.92 15.99 7.23
C ALA A 136 -6.59 16.73 6.99
N ARG A 137 -6.29 17.75 7.81
CA ARG A 137 -5.02 18.48 7.75
C ARG A 137 -3.83 17.59 8.15
N ARG A 138 -3.97 16.79 9.22
CA ARG A 138 -2.95 15.81 9.64
C ARG A 138 -2.67 14.76 8.56
N LEU A 139 -3.70 14.28 7.87
CA LEU A 139 -3.53 13.35 6.75
C LEU A 139 -2.75 14.00 5.60
N ALA A 140 -3.08 15.24 5.23
CA ALA A 140 -2.44 15.94 4.13
C ALA A 140 -0.92 16.10 4.30
N THR A 141 -0.42 16.23 5.53
CA THR A 141 1.02 16.36 5.81
C THR A 141 1.74 15.02 5.95
N SER A 142 1.02 13.89 5.94
CA SER A 142 1.61 12.55 6.19
C SER A 142 2.20 11.88 4.93
N GLY A 143 1.85 12.37 3.74
CA GLY A 143 2.13 11.70 2.47
C GLY A 143 1.14 10.57 2.13
N LEU A 144 0.13 10.32 2.96
CA LEU A 144 -0.98 9.41 2.67
C LEU A 144 -2.00 10.07 1.74
N GLN A 145 -2.41 9.36 0.69
CA GLN A 145 -3.51 9.83 -0.14
C GLN A 145 -4.81 9.93 0.67
N LYS A 146 -5.65 10.91 0.31
CA LYS A 146 -7.01 10.99 0.87
C LYS A 146 -7.76 9.68 0.58
N PRO A 147 -8.60 9.20 1.51
CA PRO A 147 -9.34 7.98 1.29
C PRO A 147 -10.21 8.10 0.04
N SER A 148 -10.26 7.05 -0.76
CA SER A 148 -11.12 6.92 -1.93
C SER A 148 -11.86 5.58 -1.89
N LYS A 149 -13.02 5.49 -2.57
CA LYS A 149 -13.74 4.19 -2.70
C LYS A 149 -13.04 3.26 -3.68
N HIS A 150 -12.41 3.84 -4.69
CA HIS A 150 -11.66 3.17 -5.73
C HIS A 150 -10.31 3.83 -5.89
N LEU A 151 -9.27 3.02 -6.06
CA LEU A 151 -7.94 3.48 -6.41
C LEU A 151 -7.76 3.38 -7.92
N TYR A 152 -7.16 4.40 -8.52
CA TYR A 152 -6.76 4.40 -9.91
C TYR A 152 -5.23 4.51 -9.93
N LEU A 153 -4.59 3.41 -10.34
CA LEU A 153 -3.17 3.40 -10.64
C LEU A 153 -2.97 3.90 -12.09
N PRO A 154 -1.83 4.54 -12.38
CA PRO A 154 -1.53 5.07 -13.71
C PRO A 154 -1.47 4.01 -14.80
#